data_AF-A0A9E1UUY7-F1
#
_entry.id   AF-A0A9E1UUY7-F1
#
_cell.length_a   1.000
_cell.length_b   1.000
_cell.length_c   1.000
_cell.angle_alpha   90.00
_cell.angle_beta   90.00
_cell.angle_gamma   90.00
#
_symmetry.space_group_name_H-M   'P 1'
#
loop_
_entity.id
_entity.type
_entity.pdbx_description
1 polymer ?
#
loop_
_entity_poly.entity_id
_entity_poly.type
_entity_poly.pdbx_seq_one_letter_code
_entity_poly.pdbx_strand_id
1 'polypeptide(L)'
;MKPSEALILGVDTAGSYHWTGHGTPPWQVDAFFRSVKALGANHINFHVHPITHAGKRNSALMQAMLLDIDRACRQRGLYYTLSIEAPNFAPKAEITPGVNEYEHSGDRHFWLLRPEWLQPLLPPKQPKPLLRAVIYDEAAHMQLSNNKYSHFPKADFDKPFFVDTRGMTMPKAWAALVNECGRIRSNHYRLPVPLHTEQVWPDLFHIFARAGWTAAPKLLKEHLNAVVVSVALGAAVQYQDRGARFWVSPDLWSPLGYPGHPPESLRSALLMGYQLGAEGIYVENIDYQGPPKDGPAAGPRTRHPEAPDRGSLVAWQDRETFALTAYGKVVHQFYTQYVPRHPRALDWRTYRPRVAIIRLPDGGWGQFSPGHKPVPHGEASSRDRLLGNPEMPLDKAASEWLHVWPIL
;
A
#
# COMPACT_ATOMS: atom_id res chain seq x y z
N MET A 1 -22.10 11.23 -21.11
CA MET A 1 -21.26 10.77 -19.97
C MET A 1 -20.53 9.50 -20.41
N LYS A 2 -19.21 9.41 -20.23
CA LYS A 2 -18.50 8.12 -20.39
C LYS A 2 -19.10 7.13 -19.37
N PRO A 3 -19.27 5.84 -19.68
CA PRO A 3 -19.67 4.85 -18.68
C PRO A 3 -18.69 4.95 -17.50
N SER A 4 -19.19 5.18 -16.29
CA SER A 4 -18.32 5.21 -15.10
C SER A 4 -17.65 3.85 -15.02
N GLU A 5 -16.32 3.81 -14.96
CA GLU A 5 -15.64 2.55 -14.65
C GLU A 5 -16.20 2.00 -13.33
N ALA A 6 -16.42 0.69 -13.27
CA ALA A 6 -16.93 0.04 -12.07
C ALA A 6 -16.00 0.36 -10.89
N LEU A 7 -16.60 0.79 -9.77
CA LEU A 7 -15.89 1.04 -8.53
C LEU A 7 -15.15 -0.21 -8.09
N ILE A 8 -13.88 -0.05 -7.74
CA ILE A 8 -13.04 -1.13 -7.21
C ILE A 8 -13.27 -1.20 -5.70
N LEU A 9 -13.82 -2.32 -5.24
CA LEU A 9 -14.07 -2.62 -3.83
C LEU A 9 -13.34 -3.90 -3.50
N GLY A 10 -12.27 -3.80 -2.72
CA GLY A 10 -11.32 -4.89 -2.58
C GLY A 10 -10.96 -5.24 -1.17
N VAL A 11 -10.11 -6.26 -1.10
CA VAL A 11 -9.38 -6.70 0.07
C VAL A 11 -7.95 -7.02 -0.34
N ASP A 12 -7.09 -7.12 0.65
CA ASP A 12 -5.67 -7.37 0.48
C ASP A 12 -5.28 -8.69 1.16
N THR A 13 -4.16 -9.29 0.73
CA THR A 13 -3.62 -10.55 1.29
C THR A 13 -2.40 -10.36 2.20
N ALA A 14 -2.16 -9.17 2.74
CA ALA A 14 -1.09 -8.88 3.69
C ALA A 14 -1.18 -9.81 4.89
N GLY A 15 -0.06 -10.46 5.22
CA GLY A 15 -0.01 -11.39 6.35
C GLY A 15 -0.86 -12.66 6.18
N SER A 16 -1.24 -13.04 4.95
CA SER A 16 -2.27 -14.05 4.73
C SER A 16 -2.09 -15.34 5.54
N TYR A 17 -3.12 -15.67 6.31
CA TYR A 17 -3.16 -16.87 7.15
C TYR A 17 -3.19 -18.15 6.31
N HIS A 18 -3.81 -18.13 5.12
CA HIS A 18 -3.82 -19.30 4.24
C HIS A 18 -2.41 -19.80 3.88
N TRP A 19 -1.49 -18.88 3.59
CA TRP A 19 -0.12 -19.25 3.29
C TRP A 19 0.60 -19.81 4.53
N THR A 20 0.51 -19.10 5.66
CA THR A 20 1.28 -19.41 6.86
C THR A 20 0.70 -20.55 7.70
N GLY A 21 -0.63 -20.64 7.79
CA GLY A 21 -1.36 -21.60 8.60
C GLY A 21 -1.77 -22.88 7.86
N HIS A 22 -1.91 -22.85 6.53
CA HIS A 22 -2.34 -24.01 5.73
C HIS A 22 -1.35 -24.43 4.64
N GLY A 23 -0.22 -23.72 4.49
CA GLY A 23 0.80 -24.05 3.49
C GLY A 23 0.30 -24.00 2.05
N THR A 24 -0.85 -23.36 1.80
CA THR A 24 -1.48 -23.30 0.49
C THR A 24 -1.70 -21.84 0.10
N PRO A 25 -1.33 -21.43 -1.12
CA PRO A 25 -1.58 -20.07 -1.58
C PRO A 25 -3.09 -19.78 -1.69
N PRO A 26 -3.55 -18.55 -1.33
CA PRO A 26 -4.97 -18.22 -1.33
C PRO A 26 -5.63 -18.36 -2.71
N TRP A 27 -4.90 -18.09 -3.81
CA TRP A 27 -5.42 -18.25 -5.18
C TRP A 27 -5.64 -19.71 -5.62
N GLN A 28 -5.22 -20.69 -4.81
CA GLN A 28 -5.46 -22.13 -5.06
C GLN A 28 -6.59 -22.70 -4.18
N VAL A 29 -7.27 -21.87 -3.39
CA VAL A 29 -8.31 -22.31 -2.45
C VAL A 29 -9.66 -21.70 -2.84
N ASP A 30 -10.64 -22.54 -3.18
CA ASP A 30 -11.97 -22.05 -3.56
C ASP A 30 -12.66 -21.30 -2.41
N ALA A 31 -12.45 -21.76 -1.17
CA ALA A 31 -12.97 -21.12 0.03
C ALA A 31 -12.53 -19.66 0.17
N PHE A 32 -11.28 -19.36 -0.18
CA PHE A 32 -10.76 -18.00 -0.18
C PHE A 32 -11.57 -17.10 -1.11
N PHE A 33 -11.87 -17.55 -2.32
CA PHE A 33 -12.72 -16.78 -3.23
C PHE A 33 -14.18 -16.70 -2.77
N ARG A 34 -14.70 -17.75 -2.09
CA ARG A 34 -16.02 -17.67 -1.43
C ARG A 34 -16.03 -16.59 -0.34
N SER A 35 -14.94 -16.40 0.39
CA SER A 35 -14.85 -15.38 1.44
C SER A 35 -14.75 -13.97 0.87
N VAL A 36 -13.97 -13.77 -0.21
CA VAL A 36 -13.94 -12.51 -0.97
C VAL A 36 -15.34 -12.15 -1.48
N LYS A 37 -16.06 -13.13 -2.06
CA LYS A 37 -17.45 -12.94 -2.51
C LYS A 37 -18.40 -12.65 -1.34
N ALA A 38 -18.25 -13.32 -0.20
CA ALA A 38 -19.06 -13.08 0.98
C ALA A 38 -18.90 -11.66 1.53
N LEU A 39 -17.72 -11.05 1.39
CA LEU A 39 -17.48 -9.64 1.71
C LEU A 39 -18.12 -8.68 0.68
N GLY A 40 -18.56 -9.16 -0.49
CA GLY A 40 -19.03 -8.32 -1.59
C GLY A 40 -17.90 -7.63 -2.36
N ALA A 41 -16.66 -8.08 -2.20
CA ALA A 41 -15.51 -7.52 -2.90
C ALA A 41 -15.45 -8.00 -4.35
N ASN A 42 -14.96 -7.13 -5.24
CA ASN A 42 -14.73 -7.41 -6.65
C ASN A 42 -13.23 -7.30 -7.04
N HIS A 43 -12.37 -7.07 -6.06
CA HIS A 43 -10.94 -6.85 -6.25
C HIS A 43 -10.09 -7.49 -5.15
N ILE A 44 -8.90 -7.97 -5.51
CA ILE A 44 -7.91 -8.51 -4.58
C ILE A 44 -6.54 -7.87 -4.82
N ASN A 45 -5.92 -7.31 -3.78
CA ASN A 45 -4.51 -6.94 -3.79
C ASN A 45 -3.67 -8.11 -3.29
N PHE A 46 -2.89 -8.73 -4.19
CA PHE A 46 -2.02 -9.85 -3.82
C PHE A 46 -0.62 -9.32 -3.47
N HIS A 47 -0.17 -9.60 -2.25
CA HIS A 47 1.22 -9.40 -1.85
C HIS A 47 2.11 -10.45 -2.50
N VAL A 48 3.02 -9.99 -3.34
CA VAL A 48 3.93 -10.85 -4.09
C VAL A 48 5.23 -10.99 -3.32
N HIS A 49 5.57 -12.21 -2.94
CA HIS A 49 6.87 -12.54 -2.35
C HIS A 49 7.79 -13.19 -3.39
N PRO A 50 9.10 -12.90 -3.38
CA PRO A 50 10.05 -13.55 -4.26
C PRO A 50 10.19 -15.05 -3.93
N ILE A 51 10.19 -15.89 -4.96
CA ILE A 51 10.53 -17.31 -4.83
C ILE A 51 12.05 -17.43 -4.94
N THR A 52 12.70 -17.79 -3.84
CA THR A 52 14.17 -17.82 -3.72
C THR A 52 14.75 -19.21 -3.43
N HIS A 53 13.91 -20.23 -3.20
CA HIS A 53 14.33 -21.52 -2.63
C HIS A 53 14.52 -22.66 -3.65
N ALA A 54 14.18 -22.48 -4.93
CA ALA A 54 14.22 -23.49 -5.99
C ALA A 54 15.40 -23.32 -6.98
N GLY A 55 16.40 -22.50 -6.63
CA GLY A 55 17.61 -22.28 -7.43
C GLY A 55 17.30 -21.76 -8.83
N LYS A 56 17.81 -22.42 -9.88
CA LYS A 56 17.61 -22.00 -11.29
C LYS A 56 16.13 -21.98 -11.73
N ARG A 57 15.22 -22.62 -10.98
CA ARG A 57 13.78 -22.64 -11.28
C ARG A 57 13.01 -21.47 -10.67
N ASN A 58 13.62 -20.68 -9.78
CA ASN A 58 12.99 -19.55 -9.10
C ASN A 58 12.24 -18.61 -10.05
N SER A 59 12.90 -18.14 -11.12
CA SER A 59 12.27 -17.23 -12.10
C SER A 59 11.08 -17.85 -12.83
N ALA A 60 11.19 -19.13 -13.24
CA ALA A 60 10.08 -19.83 -13.89
C ALA A 60 8.89 -20.04 -12.94
N LEU A 61 9.17 -20.34 -11.67
CA LEU A 61 8.13 -20.48 -10.64
C LEU A 61 7.48 -19.12 -10.30
N MET A 62 8.25 -18.03 -10.31
CA MET A 62 7.70 -16.68 -10.16
C MET A 62 6.70 -16.36 -11.27
N GLN A 63 7.06 -16.64 -12.52
CA GLN A 63 6.16 -16.45 -13.65
C GLN A 63 4.91 -17.33 -13.53
N ALA A 64 5.08 -18.62 -13.19
CA ALA A 64 3.98 -19.55 -13.01
C ALA A 64 3.00 -19.11 -11.91
N MET A 65 3.51 -18.62 -10.77
CA MET A 65 2.71 -18.09 -9.69
C MET A 65 1.81 -16.94 -10.14
N LEU A 66 2.36 -15.96 -10.87
CA LEU A 66 1.59 -14.81 -11.35
C LEU A 66 0.55 -15.21 -12.40
N LEU A 67 0.87 -16.18 -13.26
CA LEU A 67 -0.08 -16.77 -14.21
C LEU A 67 -1.22 -17.51 -13.51
N ASP A 68 -0.94 -18.21 -12.41
CA ASP A 68 -1.96 -18.91 -11.62
C ASP A 68 -2.89 -17.92 -10.91
N ILE A 69 -2.35 -16.82 -10.36
CA ILE A 69 -3.16 -15.72 -9.80
C ILE A 69 -4.11 -15.15 -10.87
N ASP A 70 -3.58 -14.79 -12.05
CA ASP A 70 -4.37 -14.24 -13.15
C ASP A 70 -5.46 -15.21 -13.60
N ARG A 71 -5.12 -16.48 -13.80
CA ARG A 71 -6.09 -17.53 -14.17
C ARG A 71 -7.20 -17.66 -13.12
N ALA A 72 -6.84 -17.71 -11.84
CA ALA A 72 -7.82 -17.86 -10.76
C ALA A 72 -8.78 -16.66 -10.69
N CYS A 73 -8.27 -15.44 -10.90
CA CYS A 73 -9.07 -14.22 -10.96
C CYS A 73 -9.97 -14.19 -12.22
N ARG A 74 -9.46 -14.59 -13.38
CA ARG A 74 -10.23 -14.68 -14.64
C ARG A 74 -11.40 -15.62 -14.57
N GLN A 75 -11.20 -16.80 -14.01
CA GLN A 75 -12.27 -17.79 -13.82
C GLN A 75 -13.42 -17.25 -12.96
N ARG A 76 -13.16 -16.23 -12.13
CA ARG A 76 -14.11 -15.67 -11.15
C ARG A 76 -14.55 -14.25 -11.47
N GLY A 77 -14.05 -13.66 -12.56
CA GLY A 77 -14.35 -12.28 -12.94
C GLY A 77 -13.88 -11.24 -11.92
N LEU A 78 -12.82 -11.51 -11.17
CA LEU A 78 -12.29 -10.61 -10.15
C LEU A 78 -11.16 -9.75 -10.71
N TYR A 79 -11.16 -8.47 -10.35
CA TYR A 79 -10.00 -7.60 -10.57
C TYR A 79 -8.90 -7.92 -9.57
N TYR A 80 -7.66 -7.63 -9.91
CA TYR A 80 -6.57 -7.79 -8.97
C TYR A 80 -5.43 -6.79 -9.18
N THR A 81 -4.62 -6.64 -8.15
CA THR A 81 -3.36 -5.88 -8.15
C THR A 81 -2.24 -6.75 -7.60
N LEU A 82 -1.01 -6.39 -7.93
CA LEU A 82 0.20 -7.04 -7.42
C LEU A 82 0.95 -6.04 -6.54
N SER A 83 0.96 -6.27 -5.23
CA SER A 83 1.70 -5.47 -4.27
C SER A 83 3.13 -5.98 -4.10
N ILE A 84 4.06 -5.03 -4.10
CA ILE A 84 5.49 -5.21 -3.92
C ILE A 84 5.86 -4.57 -2.59
N GLU A 85 6.02 -5.42 -1.57
CA GLU A 85 6.39 -5.00 -0.21
C GLU A 85 7.63 -5.76 0.32
N ALA A 86 7.92 -6.95 -0.22
CA ALA A 86 9.02 -7.79 0.25
C ALA A 86 10.40 -7.09 0.44
N PRO A 87 10.88 -6.20 -0.45
CA PRO A 87 12.13 -5.46 -0.20
C PRO A 87 12.09 -4.57 1.05
N ASN A 88 10.91 -4.18 1.54
CA ASN A 88 10.76 -3.38 2.75
C ASN A 88 11.23 -4.13 4.00
N PHE A 89 11.25 -5.47 3.96
CA PHE A 89 11.55 -6.33 5.11
C PHE A 89 12.66 -7.35 4.86
N ALA A 90 13.32 -7.29 3.71
CA ALA A 90 14.41 -8.19 3.39
C ALA A 90 15.56 -7.44 2.69
N PRO A 91 16.83 -7.66 3.10
CA PRO A 91 17.98 -6.95 2.55
C PRO A 91 18.39 -7.50 1.18
N LYS A 92 17.90 -8.69 0.81
CA LYS A 92 18.16 -9.30 -0.49
C LYS A 92 17.10 -10.33 -0.88
N ALA A 93 16.98 -10.57 -2.17
CA ALA A 93 16.27 -11.73 -2.71
C ALA A 93 16.97 -12.25 -3.97
N GLU A 94 17.26 -13.55 -4.02
CA GLU A 94 17.96 -14.18 -5.15
C GLU A 94 16.98 -15.03 -5.98
N ILE A 95 16.23 -14.37 -6.88
CA ILE A 95 15.36 -15.06 -7.84
C ILE A 95 16.23 -15.63 -8.98
N THR A 96 17.16 -14.85 -9.53
CA THR A 96 18.27 -15.45 -10.30
C THR A 96 19.39 -15.82 -9.33
N PRO A 97 19.90 -17.07 -9.35
CA PRO A 97 21.00 -17.47 -8.47
C PRO A 97 22.22 -16.53 -8.59
N GLY A 98 22.68 -15.98 -7.47
CA GLY A 98 23.81 -15.05 -7.41
C GLY A 98 23.48 -13.61 -7.80
N VAL A 99 22.21 -13.28 -8.07
CA VAL A 99 21.77 -11.91 -8.36
C VAL A 99 20.82 -11.46 -7.26
N ASN A 100 21.16 -10.39 -6.56
CA ASN A 100 20.23 -9.74 -5.64
C ASN A 100 19.23 -8.90 -6.45
N GLU A 101 17.98 -9.36 -6.54
CA GLU A 101 16.90 -8.70 -7.28
C GLU A 101 16.48 -7.35 -6.70
N TYR A 102 16.89 -7.05 -5.47
CA TYR A 102 16.61 -5.77 -4.84
C TYR A 102 17.69 -4.73 -5.12
N GLU A 103 18.86 -5.15 -5.59
CA GLU A 103 19.99 -4.27 -5.81
C GLU A 103 19.94 -3.65 -7.20
N HIS A 104 20.04 -2.31 -7.22
CA HIS A 104 20.04 -1.52 -8.42
C HIS A 104 21.21 -0.53 -8.45
N SER A 105 21.52 0.01 -9.63
CA SER A 105 22.61 0.96 -9.84
C SER A 105 22.59 2.12 -8.82
N GLY A 106 23.75 2.49 -8.29
CA GLY A 106 23.84 3.54 -7.26
C GLY A 106 23.45 3.06 -5.86
N ASP A 107 23.68 1.77 -5.57
CA ASP A 107 23.39 1.12 -4.28
C ASP A 107 21.93 1.23 -3.83
N ARG A 108 21.02 1.27 -4.81
CA ARG A 108 19.59 1.41 -4.55
C ARG A 108 18.97 0.07 -4.20
N HIS A 109 17.98 0.09 -3.31
CA HIS A 109 17.29 -1.10 -2.82
C HIS A 109 15.78 -1.01 -3.02
N PHE A 110 15.25 -1.71 -4.02
CA PHE A 110 13.82 -1.84 -4.31
C PHE A 110 13.61 -2.99 -5.30
N TRP A 111 12.37 -3.44 -5.50
CA TRP A 111 12.11 -4.53 -6.45
C TRP A 111 11.35 -4.05 -7.69
N LEU A 112 11.86 -4.42 -8.85
CA LEU A 112 11.19 -4.27 -10.13
C LEU A 112 10.71 -5.65 -10.61
N LEU A 113 9.39 -5.88 -10.62
CA LEU A 113 8.83 -7.07 -11.25
C LEU A 113 9.25 -7.10 -12.73
N ARG A 114 9.77 -8.23 -13.18
CA ARG A 114 10.36 -8.32 -14.52
C ARG A 114 9.29 -8.24 -15.61
N PRO A 115 9.52 -7.51 -16.71
CA PRO A 115 8.52 -7.36 -17.78
C PRO A 115 8.04 -8.70 -18.34
N GLU A 116 8.91 -9.69 -18.49
CA GLU A 116 8.56 -11.03 -19.00
C GLU A 116 7.58 -11.80 -18.11
N TRP A 117 7.49 -11.46 -16.82
CA TRP A 117 6.50 -12.05 -15.92
C TRP A 117 5.13 -11.38 -16.05
N LEU A 118 5.11 -10.10 -16.42
CA LEU A 118 3.89 -9.28 -16.46
C LEU A 118 3.23 -9.27 -17.83
N GLN A 119 4.02 -9.33 -18.91
CA GLN A 119 3.52 -9.34 -20.29
C GLN A 119 2.42 -10.40 -20.52
N PRO A 120 2.55 -11.65 -20.04
CA PRO A 120 1.50 -12.67 -20.21
C PRO A 120 0.17 -12.35 -19.49
N LEU A 121 0.19 -11.51 -18.45
CA LEU A 121 -1.00 -11.13 -17.69
C LEU A 121 -1.83 -10.07 -18.41
N LEU A 122 -1.21 -9.40 -19.39
CA LEU A 122 -1.82 -8.34 -20.16
C LEU A 122 -2.45 -8.92 -21.43
N PRO A 123 -3.72 -8.57 -21.73
CA PRO A 123 -4.38 -9.09 -22.93
C PRO A 123 -3.69 -8.55 -24.19
N PRO A 124 -3.39 -9.40 -25.21
CA PRO A 124 -2.78 -8.94 -26.46
C PRO A 124 -3.75 -8.06 -27.28
N LYS A 125 -5.06 -8.29 -27.16
CA LYS A 125 -6.19 -7.48 -27.62
C LYS A 125 -7.37 -7.74 -26.65
N GLN A 126 -8.29 -6.78 -26.52
CA GLN A 126 -9.46 -6.78 -25.62
C GLN A 126 -10.06 -8.19 -25.33
N PRO A 127 -10.55 -8.49 -24.12
CA PRO A 127 -11.13 -7.59 -23.10
C PRO A 127 -10.11 -6.90 -22.17
N LYS A 128 -10.56 -5.92 -21.37
CA LYS A 128 -9.69 -5.18 -20.41
C LYS A 128 -8.93 -6.16 -19.49
N PRO A 129 -7.66 -5.89 -19.14
CA PRO A 129 -6.93 -6.69 -18.17
C PRO A 129 -7.68 -6.72 -16.83
N LEU A 130 -7.65 -7.88 -16.17
CA LEU A 130 -8.10 -7.99 -14.79
C LEU A 130 -7.07 -7.45 -13.80
N LEU A 131 -5.78 -7.50 -14.17
CA LEU A 131 -4.73 -6.75 -13.51
C LEU A 131 -5.02 -5.25 -13.62
N ARG A 132 -5.14 -4.57 -12.48
CA ARG A 132 -5.46 -3.14 -12.40
C ARG A 132 -4.26 -2.26 -12.14
N ALA A 133 -3.23 -2.78 -11.48
CA ALA A 133 -2.01 -2.04 -11.16
C ALA A 133 -0.93 -2.96 -10.59
N VAL A 134 0.30 -2.45 -10.60
CA VAL A 134 1.37 -2.87 -9.71
C VAL A 134 1.48 -1.83 -8.59
N ILE A 135 1.45 -2.27 -7.35
CA ILE A 135 1.49 -1.42 -6.15
C ILE A 135 2.88 -1.51 -5.53
N TYR A 136 3.48 -0.36 -5.26
CA TYR A 136 4.61 -0.27 -4.36
C TYR A 136 4.09 0.11 -2.97
N ASP A 137 4.10 -0.86 -2.07
CA ASP A 137 3.59 -0.66 -0.72
C ASP A 137 4.60 0.14 0.12
N GLU A 138 4.08 1.15 0.82
CA GLU A 138 4.84 2.10 1.63
C GLU A 138 6.09 2.69 0.96
N ALA A 139 6.13 2.84 -0.36
CA ALA A 139 7.31 3.34 -1.08
C ALA A 139 7.82 4.70 -0.57
N ALA A 140 6.90 5.58 -0.14
CA ALA A 140 7.28 6.84 0.48
C ALA A 140 8.07 6.62 1.78
N HIS A 141 7.64 5.67 2.59
CA HIS A 141 8.31 5.29 3.82
C HIS A 141 9.73 4.80 3.53
N MET A 142 9.90 3.91 2.56
CA MET A 142 11.22 3.36 2.21
C MET A 142 12.17 4.42 1.65
N GLN A 143 11.66 5.35 0.83
CA GLN A 143 12.46 6.47 0.31
C GLN A 143 12.89 7.44 1.42
N LEU A 144 11.97 7.82 2.31
CA LEU A 144 12.28 8.74 3.40
C LEU A 144 13.22 8.10 4.44
N SER A 145 13.13 6.78 4.61
CA SER A 145 13.92 6.04 5.59
C SER A 145 15.24 5.45 5.09
N ASN A 146 15.59 5.60 3.81
CA ASN A 146 16.69 4.86 3.17
C ASN A 146 16.65 3.36 3.47
N ASN A 147 15.48 2.75 3.32
CA ASN A 147 15.29 1.33 3.54
C ASN A 147 15.65 0.79 4.94
N LYS A 148 15.67 1.62 6.00
CA LYS A 148 16.03 1.16 7.36
C LYS A 148 15.25 -0.05 7.89
N TYR A 149 14.05 -0.28 7.35
CA TYR A 149 13.21 -1.43 7.69
C TYR A 149 13.65 -2.76 7.08
N SER A 150 14.46 -2.74 6.02
CA SER A 150 14.80 -3.92 5.23
C SER A 150 15.64 -4.95 6.00
N HIS A 151 16.17 -4.62 7.17
CA HIS A 151 16.90 -5.56 8.03
C HIS A 151 16.40 -5.58 9.48
N PHE A 152 15.12 -5.23 9.71
CA PHE A 152 14.49 -5.26 11.03
C PHE A 152 14.71 -6.62 11.74
N PRO A 153 15.03 -6.64 13.06
CA PRO A 153 15.10 -5.51 13.99
C PRO A 153 16.44 -4.76 14.00
N LYS A 154 17.39 -5.09 13.13
CA LYS A 154 18.69 -4.41 13.06
C LYS A 154 18.55 -3.07 12.33
N ALA A 155 19.23 -2.06 12.86
CA ALA A 155 19.25 -0.69 12.34
C ALA A 155 20.46 -0.43 11.43
N ASP A 156 20.99 -1.44 10.76
CA ASP A 156 22.25 -1.40 10.01
C ASP A 156 22.05 -1.34 8.47
N PHE A 157 20.81 -1.23 8.01
CA PHE A 157 20.48 -1.05 6.60
C PHE A 157 20.22 0.45 6.31
N ASP A 158 20.97 1.05 5.39
CA ASP A 158 20.85 2.47 5.01
C ASP A 158 21.15 2.62 3.52
N LYS A 159 20.25 2.08 2.68
CA LYS A 159 20.35 2.12 1.22
C LYS A 159 19.24 2.98 0.64
N PRO A 160 19.53 3.89 -0.31
CA PRO A 160 18.50 4.66 -0.98
C PRO A 160 17.43 3.75 -1.62
N PHE A 161 16.16 4.17 -1.62
CA PHE A 161 15.09 3.44 -2.30
C PHE A 161 15.13 3.72 -3.80
N PHE A 162 14.42 4.75 -4.29
CA PHE A 162 14.45 5.10 -5.71
C PHE A 162 15.61 6.01 -6.08
N VAL A 163 15.97 6.95 -5.21
CA VAL A 163 17.02 7.94 -5.48
C VAL A 163 17.84 8.18 -4.23
N ASP A 164 19.16 8.21 -4.39
CA ASP A 164 20.06 8.76 -3.38
C ASP A 164 20.02 10.29 -3.45
N THR A 165 19.48 10.92 -2.42
CA THR A 165 19.31 12.37 -2.37
C THR A 165 20.43 13.09 -1.64
N ARG A 166 21.44 12.39 -1.11
CA ARG A 166 22.58 12.98 -0.39
C ARG A 166 23.35 13.95 -1.28
N GLY A 167 23.80 15.09 -0.75
CA GLY A 167 24.51 16.14 -1.48
C GLY A 167 23.67 16.90 -2.52
N MET A 168 22.39 16.55 -2.71
CA MET A 168 21.51 17.29 -3.61
C MET A 168 20.93 18.52 -2.91
N THR A 169 20.54 19.54 -3.68
CA THR A 169 19.63 20.58 -3.18
C THR A 169 18.18 20.09 -3.27
N MET A 170 17.26 20.68 -2.51
CA MET A 170 15.86 20.22 -2.49
C MET A 170 15.21 20.19 -3.88
N PRO A 171 15.37 21.23 -4.75
CA PRO A 171 14.86 21.16 -6.12
C PRO A 171 15.47 20.01 -6.96
N LYS A 172 16.77 19.71 -6.76
CA LYS A 172 17.44 18.61 -7.46
C LYS A 172 16.94 17.24 -6.98
N ALA A 173 16.83 17.04 -5.67
CA ALA A 173 16.29 15.82 -5.08
C ALA A 173 14.85 15.56 -5.55
N TRP A 174 14.02 16.59 -5.50
CA TRP A 174 12.63 16.54 -5.98
C TRP A 174 12.56 16.14 -7.46
N ALA A 175 13.37 16.78 -8.32
CA ALA A 175 13.38 16.49 -9.75
C ALA A 175 13.89 15.07 -10.05
N ALA A 176 14.93 14.63 -9.35
CA ALA A 176 15.48 13.29 -9.48
C ALA A 176 14.44 12.22 -9.13
N LEU A 177 13.71 12.39 -8.03
CA LEU A 177 12.64 11.48 -7.62
C LEU A 177 11.50 11.39 -8.65
N VAL A 178 11.01 12.54 -9.14
CA VAL A 178 9.96 12.57 -10.18
C VAL A 178 10.45 11.88 -11.46
N ASN A 179 11.68 12.17 -11.89
CA ASN A 179 12.26 11.58 -13.09
C ASN A 179 12.41 10.06 -12.95
N GLU A 180 12.86 9.58 -11.79
CA GLU A 180 13.03 8.14 -11.57
C GLU A 180 11.68 7.40 -11.52
N CYS A 181 10.69 7.94 -10.80
CA CYS A 181 9.34 7.37 -10.78
C CYS A 181 8.72 7.36 -12.19
N GLY A 182 8.97 8.42 -12.98
CA GLY A 182 8.58 8.50 -14.38
C GLY A 182 9.29 7.47 -15.25
N ARG A 183 10.60 7.27 -15.04
CA ARG A 183 11.40 6.25 -15.73
C ARG A 183 10.91 4.84 -15.43
N ILE A 184 10.60 4.51 -14.17
CA ILE A 184 10.06 3.20 -13.79
C ILE A 184 8.73 2.94 -14.52
N ARG A 185 7.81 3.91 -14.51
CA ARG A 185 6.53 3.80 -15.23
C ARG A 185 6.70 3.65 -16.74
N SER A 186 7.42 4.58 -17.36
CA SER A 186 7.47 4.73 -18.82
C SER A 186 8.52 3.86 -19.50
N ASN A 187 9.60 3.48 -18.81
CA ASN A 187 10.71 2.73 -19.41
C ASN A 187 10.77 1.28 -18.94
N HIS A 188 10.61 1.02 -17.63
CA HIS A 188 10.66 -0.35 -17.11
C HIS A 188 9.36 -1.09 -17.38
N TYR A 189 8.25 -0.58 -16.85
CA TYR A 189 6.98 -1.27 -16.95
C TYR A 189 6.39 -1.18 -18.35
N ARG A 190 6.28 0.03 -18.94
CA ARG A 190 5.62 0.23 -20.25
C ARG A 190 4.23 -0.43 -20.33
N LEU A 191 3.61 -0.69 -19.18
CA LEU A 191 2.39 -1.45 -19.10
C LEU A 191 1.19 -0.54 -19.36
N PRO A 192 0.09 -1.09 -19.91
CA PRO A 192 -1.19 -0.38 -20.00
C PRO A 192 -1.88 -0.26 -18.63
N VAL A 193 -1.30 -0.82 -17.56
CA VAL A 193 -1.81 -0.71 -16.19
C VAL A 193 -1.01 0.34 -15.41
N PRO A 194 -1.66 1.16 -14.57
CA PRO A 194 -0.98 2.17 -13.74
C PRO A 194 -0.04 1.55 -12.70
N LEU A 195 0.90 2.37 -12.23
CA LEU A 195 1.65 2.13 -11.01
C LEU A 195 1.00 2.86 -9.86
N HIS A 196 0.98 2.22 -8.71
CA HIS A 196 0.35 2.71 -7.50
C HIS A 196 1.39 2.80 -6.39
N THR A 197 1.18 3.73 -5.47
CA THR A 197 1.93 3.79 -4.22
C THR A 197 0.93 3.88 -3.08
N GLU A 198 1.06 2.94 -2.15
CA GLU A 198 0.47 3.11 -0.83
C GLU A 198 1.40 3.97 -0.01
N GLN A 199 0.85 4.98 0.65
CA GLN A 199 1.64 5.85 1.51
C GLN A 199 0.98 5.96 2.86
N VAL A 200 1.77 5.66 3.88
CA VAL A 200 1.48 6.02 5.25
C VAL A 200 1.52 7.55 5.30
N TRP A 201 2.68 8.18 5.10
CA TRP A 201 2.79 9.64 5.26
C TRP A 201 2.45 10.45 4.00
N PRO A 202 2.00 11.71 4.14
CA PRO A 202 1.57 12.55 3.02
C PRO A 202 2.67 13.22 2.19
N ASP A 203 3.94 12.89 2.42
CA ASP A 203 5.08 13.65 1.92
C ASP A 203 5.29 13.57 0.40
N LEU A 204 5.12 12.38 -0.18
CA LEU A 204 5.57 12.11 -1.55
C LEU A 204 4.43 11.96 -2.57
N PHE A 205 3.16 12.11 -2.16
CA PHE A 205 2.01 11.99 -3.09
C PHE A 205 2.16 12.82 -4.36
N HIS A 206 2.57 14.09 -4.25
CA HIS A 206 2.73 14.96 -5.43
C HIS A 206 3.88 14.52 -6.34
N ILE A 207 4.96 13.92 -5.80
CA ILE A 207 6.08 13.41 -6.60
C ILE A 207 5.60 12.21 -7.44
N PHE A 208 4.97 11.24 -6.79
CA PHE A 208 4.44 10.05 -7.45
C PHE A 208 3.32 10.39 -8.44
N ALA A 209 2.35 11.22 -8.05
CA ALA A 209 1.25 11.64 -8.91
C ALA A 209 1.76 12.45 -10.13
N ARG A 210 2.80 13.27 -9.98
CA ARG A 210 3.41 13.97 -11.13
C ARG A 210 4.11 13.03 -12.11
N ALA A 211 4.67 11.93 -11.62
CA ALA A 211 5.13 10.81 -12.46
C ALA A 211 3.94 9.99 -13.04
N GLY A 212 2.71 10.33 -12.68
CA GLY A 212 1.45 9.72 -13.08
C GLY A 212 1.22 8.34 -12.45
N TRP A 213 1.70 8.16 -11.23
CA TRP A 213 1.31 7.05 -10.37
C TRP A 213 -0.01 7.38 -9.67
N THR A 214 -0.79 6.37 -9.31
CA THR A 214 -1.99 6.51 -8.49
C THR A 214 -1.61 6.87 -7.05
N ALA A 215 -2.26 7.89 -6.51
CA ALA A 215 -2.16 8.24 -5.10
C ALA A 215 -3.13 7.37 -4.28
N ALA A 216 -2.59 6.58 -3.35
CA ALA A 216 -3.37 5.75 -2.43
C ALA A 216 -2.90 5.98 -0.98
N PRO A 217 -3.54 6.86 -0.21
CA PRO A 217 -3.27 6.96 1.22
C PRO A 217 -3.73 5.71 1.94
N LYS A 218 -2.89 5.23 2.86
CA LYS A 218 -3.32 4.28 3.88
C LYS A 218 -4.13 5.04 4.93
N LEU A 219 -5.42 4.74 5.04
CA LEU A 219 -6.27 5.28 6.12
C LEU A 219 -6.10 4.38 7.34
N LEU A 220 -6.25 4.90 8.55
CA LEU A 220 -6.17 4.08 9.78
C LEU A 220 -4.79 3.44 10.03
N LYS A 221 -3.69 3.88 9.40
CA LYS A 221 -2.35 3.40 9.80
C LYS A 221 -1.85 4.14 11.05
N GLU A 222 -0.73 4.84 10.92
CA GLU A 222 -0.09 5.63 11.97
C GLU A 222 -0.84 6.93 12.26
N HIS A 223 -1.84 7.26 11.44
CA HIS A 223 -2.66 8.45 11.60
C HIS A 223 -4.03 8.24 10.93
N LEU A 224 -5.03 8.91 11.49
CA LEU A 224 -6.40 8.97 11.01
C LEU A 224 -6.73 10.44 10.78
N ASN A 225 -6.01 11.11 9.87
CA ASN A 225 -6.21 12.53 9.64
C ASN A 225 -6.73 12.82 8.23
N ALA A 226 -7.66 13.77 8.15
CA ALA A 226 -8.21 14.25 6.88
C ALA A 226 -7.13 14.87 5.99
N VAL A 227 -5.98 15.21 6.57
CA VAL A 227 -4.83 15.83 5.91
C VAL A 227 -4.21 14.90 4.88
N VAL A 228 -3.88 13.66 5.26
CA VAL A 228 -3.26 12.69 4.34
C VAL A 228 -4.14 12.45 3.12
N VAL A 229 -5.44 12.31 3.35
CA VAL A 229 -6.43 12.19 2.29
C VAL A 229 -6.51 13.45 1.43
N SER A 230 -6.49 14.63 2.05
CA SER A 230 -6.55 15.92 1.34
C SER A 230 -5.33 16.13 0.44
N VAL A 231 -4.13 15.79 0.92
CA VAL A 231 -2.89 15.89 0.13
C VAL A 231 -2.90 14.88 -1.02
N ALA A 232 -3.30 13.63 -0.77
CA ALA A 232 -3.42 12.62 -1.81
C ALA A 232 -4.45 13.01 -2.89
N LEU A 233 -5.62 13.50 -2.48
CA LEU A 233 -6.67 13.96 -3.38
C LEU A 233 -6.21 15.19 -4.18
N GLY A 234 -5.54 16.15 -3.53
CA GLY A 234 -4.95 17.31 -4.18
C GLY A 234 -3.91 16.92 -5.24
N ALA A 235 -3.02 15.99 -4.93
CA ALA A 235 -2.05 15.45 -5.87
C ALA A 235 -2.72 14.77 -7.07
N ALA A 236 -3.73 13.93 -6.82
CA ALA A 236 -4.48 13.28 -7.89
C ALA A 236 -5.17 14.30 -8.80
N VAL A 237 -5.87 15.29 -8.23
CA VAL A 237 -6.55 16.36 -8.98
C VAL A 237 -5.57 17.18 -9.81
N GLN A 238 -4.43 17.57 -9.23
CA GLN A 238 -3.43 18.40 -9.88
C GLN A 238 -2.76 17.71 -11.07
N TYR A 239 -2.53 16.39 -10.97
CA TYR A 239 -1.79 15.62 -11.98
C TYR A 239 -2.66 14.60 -12.73
N GLN A 240 -3.97 14.81 -12.77
CA GLN A 240 -4.89 13.93 -13.50
C GLN A 240 -4.56 13.83 -14.99
N ASP A 241 -4.02 14.91 -15.58
CA ASP A 241 -3.55 14.98 -16.97
C ASP A 241 -2.33 14.08 -17.24
N ARG A 242 -1.58 13.72 -16.19
CA ARG A 242 -0.47 12.75 -16.23
C ARG A 242 -0.92 11.31 -16.05
N GLY A 243 -2.22 11.10 -15.84
CA GLY A 243 -2.83 9.80 -15.57
C GLY A 243 -2.83 9.39 -14.09
N ALA A 244 -2.55 10.33 -13.17
CA ALA A 244 -2.72 10.08 -11.74
C ALA A 244 -4.20 9.75 -11.43
N ARG A 245 -4.42 8.84 -10.48
CA ARG A 245 -5.74 8.45 -9.99
C ARG A 245 -5.78 8.58 -8.48
N PHE A 246 -6.98 8.50 -7.92
CA PHE A 246 -7.21 8.54 -6.47
C PHE A 246 -7.87 7.25 -5.97
N TRP A 247 -7.14 6.50 -5.15
CA TRP A 247 -7.60 5.28 -4.45
C TRP A 247 -7.42 5.50 -2.95
N VAL A 248 -7.96 4.62 -2.10
CA VAL A 248 -7.65 4.61 -0.66
C VAL A 248 -7.49 3.18 -0.15
N SER A 249 -6.69 2.99 0.89
CA SER A 249 -6.42 1.69 1.51
C SER A 249 -6.64 1.77 3.02
N PRO A 250 -7.84 1.47 3.57
CA PRO A 250 -7.99 1.36 5.02
C PRO A 250 -7.15 0.22 5.58
N ASP A 251 -6.23 0.55 6.48
CA ASP A 251 -5.26 -0.35 7.07
C ASP A 251 -5.51 -0.52 8.58
N LEU A 252 -5.62 -1.76 9.07
CA LEU A 252 -5.84 -2.03 10.49
C LEU A 252 -4.52 -2.18 11.29
N TRP A 253 -3.36 -2.10 10.64
CA TRP A 253 -2.04 -2.09 11.28
C TRP A 253 -1.76 -0.75 11.96
N SER A 254 -1.25 -0.80 13.19
CA SER A 254 -0.78 0.37 13.92
C SER A 254 0.59 0.07 14.55
N PRO A 255 1.44 1.10 14.78
CA PRO A 255 2.66 0.96 15.57
C PRO A 255 2.39 0.36 16.96
N LEU A 256 1.18 0.59 17.50
CA LEU A 256 0.76 0.08 18.79
C LEU A 256 0.25 -1.36 18.74
N GLY A 257 -0.04 -1.94 17.58
CA GLY A 257 -0.48 -3.33 17.48
C GLY A 257 -1.48 -3.60 16.35
N TYR A 258 -2.06 -4.80 16.40
CA TYR A 258 -3.02 -5.26 15.41
C TYR A 258 -4.20 -6.01 16.05
N PRO A 259 -5.46 -5.61 15.81
CA PRO A 259 -5.87 -4.36 15.15
C PRO A 259 -5.49 -3.13 15.96
N GLY A 260 -5.09 -2.09 15.24
CA GLY A 260 -4.87 -0.76 15.78
C GLY A 260 -6.14 0.08 15.96
N HIS A 261 -7.27 -0.35 15.39
CA HIS A 261 -8.48 0.48 15.26
C HIS A 261 -9.75 -0.34 15.43
N PRO A 262 -10.83 0.20 16.03
CA PRO A 262 -12.10 -0.51 16.16
C PRO A 262 -12.86 -0.62 14.82
N PRO A 263 -13.84 -1.53 14.71
CA PRO A 263 -14.65 -1.67 13.49
C PRO A 263 -15.36 -0.39 13.03
N GLU A 264 -15.71 0.50 13.95
CA GLU A 264 -16.37 1.77 13.60
C GLU A 264 -15.40 2.73 12.88
N SER A 265 -14.12 2.75 13.25
CA SER A 265 -13.10 3.50 12.51
C SER A 265 -12.95 2.99 11.08
N LEU A 266 -13.01 1.66 10.88
CA LEU A 266 -13.04 1.06 9.55
C LEU A 266 -14.24 1.53 8.73
N ARG A 267 -15.45 1.54 9.33
CA ARG A 267 -16.65 2.07 8.69
C ARG A 267 -16.45 3.52 8.25
N SER A 268 -15.93 4.38 9.13
CA SER A 268 -15.67 5.78 8.83
C SER A 268 -14.65 5.97 7.69
N ALA A 269 -13.57 5.20 7.67
CA ALA A 269 -12.57 5.25 6.60
C ALA A 269 -13.14 4.83 5.24
N LEU A 270 -13.95 3.76 5.21
CA LEU A 270 -14.65 3.30 4.01
C LEU A 270 -15.61 4.37 3.46
N LEU A 271 -16.41 4.98 4.36
CA LEU A 271 -17.32 6.07 4.01
C LEU A 271 -16.57 7.29 3.47
N MET A 272 -15.48 7.70 4.14
CA MET A 272 -14.66 8.84 3.72
C MET A 272 -14.11 8.64 2.30
N GLY A 273 -13.44 7.51 2.04
CA GLY A 273 -12.88 7.21 0.72
C GLY A 273 -13.94 7.19 -0.37
N TYR A 274 -15.10 6.57 -0.09
CA TYR A 274 -16.21 6.50 -1.03
C TYR A 274 -16.81 7.86 -1.32
N GLN A 275 -17.16 8.64 -0.30
CA GLN A 275 -17.80 9.93 -0.47
C GLN A 275 -16.87 10.98 -1.11
N LEU A 276 -15.55 10.84 -0.94
CA LEU A 276 -14.56 11.66 -1.65
C LEU A 276 -14.32 11.22 -3.10
N GLY A 277 -15.00 10.17 -3.56
CA GLY A 277 -14.98 9.77 -4.97
C GLY A 277 -13.85 8.82 -5.34
N ALA A 278 -13.14 8.18 -4.40
CA ALA A 278 -12.04 7.25 -4.71
C ALA A 278 -12.44 6.16 -5.71
N GLU A 279 -11.60 5.90 -6.71
CA GLU A 279 -11.90 4.91 -7.76
C GLU A 279 -11.70 3.47 -7.29
N GLY A 280 -10.84 3.29 -6.28
CA GLY A 280 -10.61 2.03 -5.62
C GLY A 280 -10.52 2.21 -4.11
N ILE A 281 -11.15 1.30 -3.39
CA ILE A 281 -11.13 1.17 -1.94
C ILE A 281 -10.85 -0.30 -1.67
N TYR A 282 -9.76 -0.61 -0.98
CA TYR A 282 -9.51 -1.97 -0.52
C TYR A 282 -8.99 -1.97 0.90
N VAL A 283 -9.48 -2.90 1.72
CA VAL A 283 -9.09 -2.98 3.13
C VAL A 283 -7.88 -3.89 3.26
N GLU A 284 -6.86 -3.41 3.97
CA GLU A 284 -5.66 -4.17 4.28
C GLU A 284 -5.98 -5.33 5.22
N ASN A 285 -5.46 -6.46 4.83
CA ASN A 285 -5.57 -7.78 5.41
C ASN A 285 -6.99 -8.39 5.44
N ILE A 286 -7.16 -9.50 4.70
CA ILE A 286 -8.36 -10.32 4.75
C ILE A 286 -8.40 -11.29 5.95
N ASP A 287 -7.30 -11.93 6.34
CA ASP A 287 -7.33 -13.12 7.22
C ASP A 287 -6.23 -13.25 8.28
N TYR A 288 -5.26 -12.34 8.35
CA TYR A 288 -4.29 -12.23 9.44
C TYR A 288 -4.97 -11.81 10.75
N GLN A 289 -4.77 -12.58 11.82
CA GLN A 289 -5.46 -12.33 13.10
C GLN A 289 -4.69 -11.41 14.05
N GLY A 290 -3.40 -11.16 13.82
CA GLY A 290 -2.49 -10.63 14.84
C GLY A 290 -2.00 -11.72 15.81
N PRO A 291 -0.96 -11.43 16.61
CA PRO A 291 -0.57 -12.30 17.72
C PRO A 291 -1.73 -12.44 18.73
N PRO A 292 -1.85 -13.56 19.46
CA PRO A 292 -2.86 -13.70 20.51
C PRO A 292 -2.77 -12.55 21.53
N LYS A 293 -3.92 -12.09 22.03
CA LYS A 293 -4.02 -10.96 22.97
C LYS A 293 -3.14 -11.15 24.22
N ASP A 294 -3.03 -12.39 24.69
CA ASP A 294 -2.26 -12.79 25.88
C ASP A 294 -1.04 -13.67 25.53
N GLY A 295 -0.60 -13.66 24.26
CA GLY A 295 0.49 -14.51 23.77
C GLY A 295 1.87 -13.90 23.99
N PRO A 296 2.94 -14.72 24.09
CA PRO A 296 4.32 -14.24 24.29
C PRO A 296 4.88 -13.41 23.11
N ALA A 297 4.20 -13.42 21.95
CA ALA A 297 4.50 -12.58 20.79
C ALA A 297 3.78 -11.21 20.82
N ALA A 298 2.87 -10.99 21.78
CA ALA A 298 2.43 -9.66 22.14
C ALA A 298 3.60 -8.98 22.85
N GLY A 299 4.48 -8.32 22.09
CA GLY A 299 5.38 -7.32 22.69
C GLY A 299 4.55 -6.21 23.37
N PRO A 300 5.10 -5.00 23.58
CA PRO A 300 4.29 -3.86 24.04
C PRO A 300 3.18 -3.44 23.03
N ARG A 301 2.97 -4.23 21.97
CA ARG A 301 1.95 -4.05 20.94
C ARG A 301 0.58 -4.50 21.48
N THR A 302 -0.18 -3.55 22.03
CA THR A 302 -1.53 -3.77 22.52
C THR A 302 -2.55 -3.60 21.39
N ARG A 303 -3.51 -4.53 21.31
CA ARG A 303 -4.71 -4.31 20.48
C ARG A 303 -5.42 -3.04 20.97
N HIS A 304 -6.05 -2.31 20.05
CA HIS A 304 -6.92 -1.20 20.45
C HIS A 304 -7.96 -1.70 21.48
N PRO A 305 -8.24 -0.96 22.57
CA PRO A 305 -9.12 -1.43 23.64
C PRO A 305 -10.54 -1.80 23.17
N GLU A 306 -11.03 -1.09 22.15
CA GLU A 306 -12.34 -1.31 21.52
C GLU A 306 -12.29 -2.25 20.31
N ALA A 307 -11.10 -2.74 19.93
CA ALA A 307 -11.01 -3.75 18.88
C ALA A 307 -11.43 -5.13 19.43
N PRO A 308 -12.23 -5.90 18.68
CA PRO A 308 -12.55 -7.28 19.04
C PRO A 308 -11.30 -8.17 18.97
N ASP A 309 -11.39 -9.36 19.55
CA ASP A 309 -10.27 -10.30 19.63
C ASP A 309 -9.79 -10.79 18.25
N ARG A 310 -10.68 -10.80 17.24
CA ARG A 310 -10.34 -11.18 15.86
C ARG A 310 -10.19 -9.96 14.99
N GLY A 311 -8.96 -9.77 14.49
CA GLY A 311 -8.59 -8.54 13.79
C GLY A 311 -8.77 -8.56 12.28
N SER A 312 -8.84 -9.73 11.69
CA SER A 312 -9.04 -9.88 10.25
C SER A 312 -10.45 -9.54 9.81
N LEU A 313 -10.72 -9.56 8.50
CA LEU A 313 -12.09 -9.55 7.95
C LEU A 313 -12.75 -10.92 8.03
N VAL A 314 -11.96 -11.97 7.83
CA VAL A 314 -12.40 -13.37 7.75
C VAL A 314 -11.62 -14.21 8.75
N ALA A 315 -12.32 -15.00 9.54
CA ALA A 315 -11.71 -15.94 10.47
C ALA A 315 -11.96 -17.38 10.00
N TRP A 316 -10.87 -18.08 9.73
CA TRP A 316 -10.86 -19.47 9.30
C TRP A 316 -11.07 -20.41 10.49
N GLN A 317 -11.92 -21.41 10.31
CA GLN A 317 -12.06 -22.55 11.24
C GLN A 317 -11.21 -23.73 10.75
N ASP A 318 -11.18 -23.89 9.42
CA ASP A 318 -10.35 -24.83 8.69
C ASP A 318 -10.07 -24.24 7.29
N ARG A 319 -9.49 -25.04 6.38
CA ARG A 319 -9.14 -24.61 5.03
C ARG A 319 -10.35 -24.22 4.17
N GLU A 320 -11.53 -24.76 4.45
CA GLU A 320 -12.73 -24.63 3.63
C GLU A 320 -13.84 -23.79 4.30
N THR A 321 -13.79 -23.65 5.61
CA THR A 321 -14.82 -23.04 6.45
C THR A 321 -14.33 -21.75 7.10
N PHE A 322 -15.12 -20.68 6.95
CA PHE A 322 -14.82 -19.38 7.53
C PHE A 322 -16.07 -18.70 8.10
N ALA A 323 -15.84 -17.66 8.92
CA ALA A 323 -16.86 -16.72 9.36
C ALA A 323 -16.38 -15.28 9.17
N LEU A 324 -17.31 -14.36 8.89
CA LEU A 324 -17.03 -12.93 8.91
C LEU A 324 -16.86 -12.45 10.35
N THR A 325 -15.77 -11.73 10.61
CA THR A 325 -15.52 -11.07 11.90
C THR A 325 -16.38 -9.81 12.03
N ALA A 326 -16.20 -9.02 13.11
CA ALA A 326 -16.82 -7.71 13.20
C ALA A 326 -16.37 -6.77 12.06
N TYR A 327 -15.08 -6.77 11.71
CA TYR A 327 -14.56 -5.98 10.59
C TYR A 327 -15.11 -6.50 9.25
N GLY A 328 -15.15 -7.82 9.05
CA GLY A 328 -15.73 -8.41 7.85
C GLY A 328 -17.20 -8.06 7.65
N LYS A 329 -17.98 -7.99 8.74
CA LYS A 329 -19.38 -7.53 8.70
C LYS A 329 -19.50 -6.07 8.30
N VAL A 330 -18.60 -5.19 8.79
CA VAL A 330 -18.55 -3.78 8.36
C VAL A 330 -18.28 -3.68 6.87
N VAL A 331 -17.27 -4.38 6.36
CA VAL A 331 -16.93 -4.41 4.92
C VAL A 331 -18.08 -4.96 4.09
N HIS A 332 -18.65 -6.10 4.49
CA HIS A 332 -19.79 -6.71 3.82
C HIS A 332 -20.99 -5.76 3.73
N GLN A 333 -21.39 -5.15 4.85
CA GLN A 333 -22.49 -4.18 4.87
C GLN A 333 -22.18 -2.98 3.98
N PHE A 334 -20.97 -2.46 4.05
CA PHE A 334 -20.56 -1.32 3.25
C PHE A 334 -20.61 -1.64 1.73
N TYR A 335 -19.97 -2.73 1.29
CA TYR A 335 -19.91 -3.11 -0.14
C TYR A 335 -21.27 -3.56 -0.70
N THR A 336 -22.04 -4.35 0.04
CA THR A 336 -23.28 -4.95 -0.48
C THR A 336 -24.54 -4.15 -0.19
N GLN A 337 -24.53 -3.25 0.79
CA GLN A 337 -25.72 -2.52 1.22
C GLN A 337 -25.56 -1.01 1.08
N TYR A 338 -24.47 -0.43 1.58
CA TYR A 338 -24.28 1.02 1.55
C TYR A 338 -24.03 1.50 0.13
N VAL A 339 -23.01 0.97 -0.55
CA VAL A 339 -22.61 1.42 -1.90
C VAL A 339 -23.75 1.37 -2.92
N PRO A 340 -24.56 0.28 -3.03
CA PRO A 340 -25.65 0.25 -4.00
C PRO A 340 -26.81 1.20 -3.68
N ARG A 341 -27.03 1.53 -2.39
CA ARG A 341 -28.14 2.41 -1.96
C ARG A 341 -27.79 3.89 -1.95
N HIS A 342 -26.50 4.22 -2.01
CA HIS A 342 -26.03 5.61 -1.92
C HIS A 342 -25.13 5.96 -3.11
N PRO A 343 -25.64 6.01 -4.35
CA PRO A 343 -24.85 6.42 -5.50
C PRO A 343 -24.12 7.75 -5.22
N ARG A 344 -22.81 7.78 -5.51
CA ARG A 344 -21.99 8.95 -5.20
C ARG A 344 -22.43 10.17 -6.00
N ALA A 345 -22.52 11.29 -5.31
CA ALA A 345 -22.70 12.59 -5.94
C ALA A 345 -21.37 13.22 -6.41
N LEU A 346 -20.23 12.74 -5.90
CA LEU A 346 -18.90 13.30 -6.15
C LEU A 346 -18.01 12.34 -6.95
N ASP A 347 -17.34 12.89 -7.97
CA ASP A 347 -16.16 12.32 -8.62
C ASP A 347 -14.94 13.16 -8.19
N TRP A 348 -13.89 12.49 -7.70
CA TRP A 348 -12.65 13.14 -7.26
C TRP A 348 -12.06 14.05 -8.34
N ARG A 349 -12.23 13.71 -9.63
CA ARG A 349 -11.74 14.52 -10.77
C ARG A 349 -12.39 15.90 -10.86
N THR A 350 -13.63 15.97 -10.39
CA THR A 350 -14.45 17.17 -10.38
C THR A 350 -14.46 17.85 -9.01
N TYR A 351 -13.69 17.33 -8.06
CA TYR A 351 -13.61 17.90 -6.72
C TYR A 351 -13.13 19.36 -6.80
N ARG A 352 -13.88 20.25 -6.15
CA ARG A 352 -13.62 21.68 -6.05
C ARG A 352 -13.55 22.04 -4.57
N PRO A 353 -12.37 21.91 -3.93
CA PRO A 353 -12.26 22.26 -2.52
C PRO A 353 -12.48 23.77 -2.34
N ARG A 354 -13.22 24.13 -1.28
CA ARG A 354 -13.32 25.54 -0.85
C ARG A 354 -12.00 26.04 -0.23
N VAL A 355 -11.26 25.14 0.40
CA VAL A 355 -9.97 25.41 1.05
C VAL A 355 -8.95 24.43 0.51
N ALA A 356 -7.83 24.93 0.01
CA ALA A 356 -6.70 24.11 -0.42
C ALA A 356 -5.58 24.20 0.61
N ILE A 357 -4.98 23.05 0.91
CA ILE A 357 -3.74 22.97 1.68
C ILE A 357 -2.60 22.92 0.67
N ILE A 358 -1.68 23.88 0.75
CA ILE A 358 -0.48 23.90 -0.10
C ILE A 358 0.66 23.26 0.68
N ARG A 359 1.06 22.05 0.27
CA ARG A 359 2.28 21.42 0.79
C ARG A 359 3.47 22.02 0.07
N LEU A 360 4.32 22.71 0.84
CA LEU A 360 5.61 23.18 0.34
C LEU A 360 6.62 22.02 0.29
N PRO A 361 7.58 22.01 -0.65
CA PRO A 361 8.55 20.93 -0.79
C PRO A 361 9.36 20.59 0.47
N ASP A 362 9.48 21.56 1.39
CA ASP A 362 10.17 21.53 2.67
C ASP A 362 9.26 21.18 3.87
N GLY A 363 7.98 20.87 3.63
CA GLY A 363 7.11 20.37 4.69
C GLY A 363 7.36 18.88 4.97
N GLY A 364 7.59 18.51 6.24
CA GLY A 364 7.80 17.12 6.70
C GLY A 364 6.60 16.44 7.32
N TRP A 365 5.43 16.61 6.71
CA TRP A 365 4.11 16.31 7.26
C TRP A 365 4.01 14.85 7.72
N GLY A 366 3.77 14.61 9.01
CA GLY A 366 3.63 13.27 9.58
C GLY A 366 4.93 12.46 9.69
N GLN A 367 6.08 13.01 9.30
CA GLN A 367 7.35 12.30 9.42
C GLN A 367 7.70 12.14 10.90
N PHE A 368 7.62 13.20 11.72
CA PHE A 368 8.02 13.14 13.13
C PHE A 368 6.82 13.17 14.09
N SER A 369 6.78 12.25 15.05
CA SER A 369 5.86 12.28 16.20
C SER A 369 6.62 12.78 17.43
N PRO A 370 6.36 14.01 17.90
CA PRO A 370 7.00 14.57 19.10
C PRO A 370 6.81 13.66 20.31
N GLY A 371 7.90 13.31 20.99
CA GLY A 371 7.88 12.48 22.21
C GLY A 371 7.94 10.97 21.97
N HIS A 372 8.03 10.48 20.73
CA HIS A 372 8.36 9.07 20.50
C HIS A 372 9.78 8.79 20.99
N LYS A 373 9.91 7.81 21.90
CA LYS A 373 11.23 7.24 22.23
C LYS A 373 11.87 6.74 20.93
N PRO A 374 13.20 6.84 20.76
CA PRO A 374 13.88 6.29 19.60
C PRO A 374 13.44 4.84 19.41
N VAL A 375 12.80 4.55 18.28
CA VAL A 375 12.49 3.16 17.96
C VAL A 375 13.82 2.47 17.63
N PRO A 376 14.11 1.26 18.16
CA PRO A 376 15.45 0.66 18.10
C PRO A 376 16.04 0.53 16.70
N HIS A 377 15.21 0.47 15.66
CA HIS A 377 15.63 0.35 14.26
C HIS A 377 16.01 1.69 13.58
N GLY A 378 16.14 2.78 14.33
CA GLY A 378 16.70 4.05 13.81
C GLY A 378 15.76 4.84 12.88
N GLU A 379 14.49 4.46 12.81
CA GLU A 379 13.45 5.14 12.04
C GLU A 379 13.16 6.54 12.55
N ALA A 380 13.14 6.74 13.87
CA ALA A 380 12.87 8.05 14.47
C ALA A 380 13.86 9.13 13.98
N SER A 381 15.10 8.75 13.68
CA SER A 381 16.11 9.66 13.11
C SER A 381 16.06 9.77 11.58
N SER A 382 15.33 8.89 10.89
CA SER A 382 15.07 9.05 9.45
C SER A 382 13.82 9.84 9.12
N ARG A 383 12.99 10.11 10.13
CA ARG A 383 11.78 10.93 10.08
C ARG A 383 12.06 12.44 10.10
N ASP A 384 13.31 12.86 10.23
CA ASP A 384 13.74 14.27 10.13
C ASP A 384 14.57 14.48 8.86
N ARG A 385 14.00 14.11 7.70
CA ARG A 385 14.70 14.07 6.41
C ARG A 385 13.77 14.40 5.26
N LEU A 386 13.86 15.61 4.74
CA LEU A 386 13.08 15.98 3.56
C LEU A 386 13.53 15.15 2.34
N LEU A 387 12.56 14.49 1.71
CA LEU A 387 12.77 13.66 0.52
C LEU A 387 13.76 12.49 0.75
N GLY A 388 14.04 12.13 2.01
CA GLY A 388 15.04 11.12 2.39
C GLY A 388 16.46 11.66 2.50
N ASN A 389 16.67 12.98 2.35
CA ASN A 389 18.01 13.57 2.47
C ASN A 389 18.36 13.86 3.95
N PRO A 390 19.37 13.19 4.54
CA PRO A 390 19.82 13.46 5.91
C PRO A 390 20.44 14.85 6.11
N GLU A 391 20.81 15.54 5.04
CA GLU A 391 21.35 16.91 5.08
C GLU A 391 20.26 17.99 5.01
N MET A 392 18.98 17.58 4.91
CA MET A 392 17.81 18.45 4.88
C MET A 392 16.87 18.12 6.05
N PRO A 393 17.27 18.42 7.29
CA PRO A 393 16.35 18.30 8.42
C PRO A 393 15.19 19.27 8.26
N LEU A 394 14.10 18.97 8.95
CA LEU A 394 12.96 19.86 9.06
C LEU A 394 13.39 21.11 9.81
N ASP A 395 13.00 22.28 9.29
CA ASP A 395 13.15 23.50 10.06
C ASP A 395 12.12 23.52 11.22
N LYS A 396 12.29 24.49 12.12
CA LYS A 396 11.43 24.63 13.29
C LYS A 396 9.96 24.82 12.90
N ALA A 397 9.67 25.61 11.86
CA ALA A 397 8.30 25.91 11.46
C ALA A 397 7.62 24.66 10.86
N ALA A 398 8.32 23.93 9.98
CA ALA A 398 7.88 22.66 9.41
C ALA A 398 7.65 21.61 10.50
N SER A 399 8.49 21.60 11.54
CA SER A 399 8.35 20.71 12.70
C SER A 399 7.13 21.06 13.57
N GLU A 400 6.84 22.34 13.77
CA GLU A 400 5.68 22.79 14.56
C GLU A 400 4.34 22.34 13.95
N TRP A 401 4.23 22.31 12.62
CA TRP A 401 3.03 21.81 11.94
C TRP A 401 2.71 20.36 12.31
N LEU A 402 3.71 19.54 12.65
CA LEU A 402 3.52 18.15 13.06
C LEU A 402 2.76 18.00 14.38
N HIS A 403 2.77 19.03 15.23
CA HIS A 403 1.98 19.05 16.45
C HIS A 403 0.51 19.39 16.20
N VAL A 404 0.20 20.06 15.09
CA VAL A 404 -1.17 20.52 14.77
C VAL A 404 -1.99 19.39 14.17
N TRP A 405 -1.38 18.52 13.36
CA TRP A 405 -2.12 17.51 12.60
C TRP A 405 -2.79 16.40 13.41
N PRO A 406 -2.28 15.95 14.57
CA PRO A 406 -3.04 15.04 15.43
C PRO A 406 -4.29 15.68 16.06
N ILE A 407 -4.40 17.02 16.02
CA ILE A 407 -5.51 17.80 16.60
C ILE A 407 -6.61 18.09 15.54
N LEU A 408 -6.31 17.90 14.25
CA LEU A 408 -7.20 18.11 13.11
C LEU A 408 -7.64 16.79 12.47
#